data_AF-A0ABD0Y6P5-F1
#
_entry.id   AF-A0ABD0Y6P5-F1
#
_cell.length_a   1.000
_cell.length_b   1.000
_cell.length_c   1.000
_cell.angle_alpha   90.00
_cell.angle_beta   90.00
_cell.angle_gamma   90.00
#
_symmetry.space_group_name_H-M   'P 1'
#
loop_
_entity.id
_entity.type
_entity.pdbx_description
1 polymer ?
#
loop_
_entity_poly.entity_id
_entity_poly.type
_entity_poly.pdbx_seq_one_letter_code
_entity_poly.pdbx_strand_id
1 'polypeptide(L)'
;MDGELEEGDGSFTTISLADDRPTEARGTANLHTKQDIGVFTMNCDMDGELGNQEDNQEEMEEKRRLINQVLELQHTLEDLSARVDAVREENLKLKSENQVLGQYIENLMSASSVFQTTDTKTKRK
;
A
#
# COMPACT_ATOMS: atom_id res chain seq x y z
N MET A 1 3.18 -54.80 8.31
CA MET A 1 2.62 -54.06 7.16
C MET A 1 2.24 -52.73 7.76
N ASP A 2 3.26 -51.90 7.94
CA ASP A 2 3.22 -50.67 8.70
C ASP A 2 3.30 -49.55 7.68
N GLY A 3 2.19 -48.84 7.53
CA GLY A 3 2.10 -47.65 6.69
C GLY A 3 2.35 -46.44 7.57
N GLU A 4 3.57 -45.91 7.52
CA GLU A 4 3.89 -44.59 8.06
C GLU A 4 3.74 -43.57 6.93
N LEU A 5 2.74 -42.69 7.08
CA LEU A 5 2.55 -41.50 6.26
C LEU A 5 3.49 -40.42 6.81
N GLU A 6 4.63 -40.18 6.16
CA GLU A 6 5.41 -38.97 6.43
C GLU A 6 4.81 -37.78 5.67
N GLU A 7 4.26 -36.85 6.46
CA GLU A 7 3.80 -35.54 6.02
C GLU A 7 4.97 -34.69 5.49
N GLY A 8 4.68 -33.91 4.45
CA GLY A 8 5.67 -33.21 3.64
C GLY A 8 6.42 -32.10 4.38
N ASP A 9 7.74 -32.10 4.21
CA ASP A 9 8.61 -30.98 4.51
C ASP A 9 8.41 -29.86 3.46
N GLY A 10 7.60 -28.87 3.84
CA GLY A 10 7.42 -27.64 3.08
C GLY A 10 8.72 -26.86 3.05
N SER A 11 9.46 -26.98 1.95
CA SER A 11 10.58 -26.11 1.58
C SER A 11 10.11 -24.64 1.59
N PHE A 12 10.28 -23.98 2.73
CA PHE A 12 10.10 -22.54 2.86
C PHE A 12 11.28 -21.87 2.16
N THR A 13 11.01 -21.25 1.02
CA THR A 13 11.99 -20.42 0.32
C THR A 13 12.35 -19.24 1.22
N THR A 14 13.57 -19.25 1.76
CA THR A 14 14.15 -18.14 2.51
C THR A 14 14.54 -17.03 1.54
N ILE A 15 13.59 -16.13 1.27
CA ILE A 15 13.85 -14.93 0.47
C ILE A 15 14.74 -14.01 1.32
N SER A 16 16.00 -13.84 0.91
CA SER A 16 16.95 -12.96 1.61
C SER A 16 16.50 -11.51 1.49
N LEU A 17 16.35 -10.84 2.64
CA LEU A 17 16.00 -9.43 2.75
C LEU A 17 17.23 -8.57 2.38
N ALA A 18 17.34 -8.19 1.12
CA ALA A 18 18.40 -7.29 0.65
C ALA A 18 17.97 -5.83 0.80
N ASP A 19 18.53 -5.17 1.81
CA ASP A 19 18.93 -3.75 1.93
C ASP A 19 18.31 -2.75 0.91
N ASP A 20 17.16 -2.17 1.24
CA ASP A 20 16.57 -1.02 0.53
C ASP A 20 17.37 0.26 0.86
N ARG A 21 18.37 0.57 0.04
CA ARG A 21 19.06 1.86 0.06
C ARG A 21 18.37 2.86 -0.88
N PRO A 22 18.10 4.11 -0.44
CA PRO A 22 17.58 5.12 -1.33
C PRO A 22 18.67 5.49 -2.35
N THR A 23 18.40 5.21 -3.62
CA THR A 23 19.25 5.67 -4.71
C THR A 23 18.92 7.14 -4.96
N GLU A 24 19.62 8.02 -4.26
CA GLU A 24 19.70 9.45 -4.56
C GLU A 24 20.28 9.67 -5.98
N ALA A 25 19.80 10.73 -6.62
CA ALA A 25 20.24 11.31 -7.89
C ALA A 25 19.71 10.70 -9.20
N ARG A 26 18.56 11.22 -9.66
CA ARG A 26 18.41 11.59 -11.08
C ARG A 26 17.41 12.72 -11.31
N GLY A 27 17.94 13.94 -11.45
CA GLY A 27 17.42 14.96 -12.37
C GLY A 27 16.29 15.83 -11.88
N THR A 28 16.64 16.96 -11.27
CA THR A 28 15.84 18.19 -11.28
C THR A 28 15.62 18.66 -12.72
N ALA A 29 14.44 18.39 -13.29
CA ALA A 29 14.02 19.00 -14.55
C ALA A 29 13.23 20.28 -14.25
N ASN A 30 14.00 21.37 -14.30
CA ASN A 30 13.64 22.77 -14.49
C ASN A 30 12.20 23.06 -14.97
N LEU A 31 11.51 23.96 -14.26
CA LEU A 31 10.32 24.69 -14.71
C LEU A 31 10.65 25.52 -15.98
N HIS A 32 9.61 26.15 -16.56
CA HIS A 32 9.51 26.89 -17.84
C HIS A 32 8.96 25.99 -18.97
N THR A 33 7.77 26.22 -19.51
CA THR A 33 7.34 27.49 -20.11
C THR A 33 5.82 27.57 -20.10
N LYS A 34 5.26 28.74 -19.75
CA LYS A 34 3.88 29.12 -20.12
C LYS A 34 3.73 28.89 -21.63
N GLN A 35 3.08 27.82 -22.05
CA GLN A 35 2.53 27.76 -23.40
C GLN A 35 1.06 28.09 -23.28
N ASP A 36 0.72 29.17 -23.97
CA ASP A 36 -0.60 29.70 -24.16
C ASP A 36 -1.65 28.61 -24.30
N ILE A 37 -2.81 28.87 -23.71
CA ILE A 37 -4.09 28.30 -24.11
C ILE A 37 -4.34 28.79 -25.54
N GLY A 38 -3.59 28.24 -26.48
CA GLY A 38 -3.89 28.31 -27.90
C GLY A 38 -5.14 27.48 -28.05
N VAL A 39 -6.27 28.17 -28.18
CA VAL A 39 -7.50 27.60 -28.72
C VAL A 39 -7.10 26.86 -29.99
N PHE A 40 -6.92 25.55 -29.88
CA PHE A 40 -6.73 24.68 -31.02
C PHE A 40 -8.11 24.56 -31.64
N THR A 41 -8.50 25.58 -32.40
CA THR A 41 -9.59 25.50 -33.38
C THR A 41 -9.20 24.37 -34.31
N MET A 42 -9.68 23.17 -34.02
CA MET A 42 -9.69 22.08 -34.99
C MET A 42 -10.60 22.57 -36.10
N ASN A 43 -9.99 22.90 -37.24
CA ASN A 43 -10.70 22.99 -38.49
C ASN A 43 -11.33 21.61 -38.73
N CYS A 44 -12.59 21.47 -38.35
CA CYS A 44 -13.47 20.49 -38.93
C CYS A 44 -13.81 21.01 -40.33
N ASP A 45 -13.11 20.49 -41.34
CA ASP A 45 -13.52 20.62 -42.73
C ASP A 45 -14.91 19.99 -42.86
N MET A 46 -15.92 20.86 -42.77
CA MET A 46 -17.35 20.54 -42.86
C MET A 46 -17.71 20.29 -44.32
N ASP A 47 -17.33 19.13 -44.85
CA ASP A 47 -17.84 18.68 -46.14
C ASP A 47 -18.27 17.21 -46.03
N GLY A 48 -19.57 17.04 -45.72
CA GLY A 48 -20.31 15.83 -46.08
C GLY A 48 -20.70 14.84 -44.99
N GLU A 49 -21.26 15.24 -43.84
CA GLU A 49 -21.83 14.22 -42.93
C GLU A 49 -22.88 14.72 -41.92
N LEU A 50 -24.03 15.23 -42.39
CA LEU A 50 -25.18 15.56 -41.52
C LEU A 50 -25.92 14.33 -40.96
N GLY A 51 -25.32 13.13 -41.02
CA GLY A 51 -25.90 11.87 -40.52
C GLY A 51 -25.16 11.22 -39.35
N ASN A 52 -23.90 11.57 -39.09
CA ASN A 52 -23.05 10.94 -38.06
C ASN A 52 -22.57 11.94 -36.97
N GLN A 53 -23.04 13.19 -37.03
CA GLN A 53 -22.61 14.24 -36.10
C GLN A 53 -23.29 14.13 -34.73
N GLU A 54 -24.53 13.64 -34.67
CA GLU A 54 -25.25 13.36 -33.41
C GLU A 54 -24.64 12.15 -32.69
N ASP A 55 -24.36 11.05 -33.41
CA ASP A 55 -23.73 9.85 -32.83
C ASP A 55 -22.33 10.14 -32.27
N ASN A 56 -21.51 10.93 -32.99
CA ASN A 56 -20.19 11.34 -32.52
C ASN A 56 -20.26 12.29 -31.32
N GLN A 57 -21.34 13.08 -31.20
CA GLN A 57 -21.55 13.96 -30.05
C GLN A 57 -22.00 13.17 -28.82
N GLU A 58 -22.88 12.18 -28.97
CA GLU A 58 -23.30 11.26 -27.91
C GLU A 58 -22.10 10.44 -27.39
N GLU A 59 -21.26 9.92 -28.28
CA GLU A 59 -20.03 9.18 -27.89
C GLU A 59 -19.07 10.07 -27.09
N MET A 60 -18.93 11.35 -27.47
CA MET A 60 -18.09 12.31 -26.76
C MET A 60 -18.65 12.68 -25.38
N GLU A 61 -19.96 12.74 -25.23
CA GLU A 61 -20.63 12.94 -23.95
C GLU A 61 -20.49 11.72 -23.03
N GLU A 62 -20.63 10.50 -23.57
CA GLU A 62 -20.41 9.26 -22.82
C GLU A 62 -18.96 9.16 -22.34
N LYS A 63 -17.99 9.44 -23.22
CA LYS A 63 -16.56 9.50 -22.85
C LYS A 63 -16.32 10.50 -21.73
N ARG A 64 -16.92 11.70 -21.80
CA ARG A 64 -16.81 12.71 -20.73
C ARG A 64 -17.40 12.19 -19.41
N ARG A 65 -18.55 11.52 -19.45
CA ARG A 65 -19.19 10.94 -18.26
C ARG A 65 -18.31 9.86 -17.63
N LEU A 66 -17.73 8.98 -18.44
CA LEU A 66 -16.84 7.93 -17.98
C LEU A 66 -15.56 8.50 -17.37
N ILE A 67 -14.97 9.53 -17.99
CA ILE A 67 -13.81 10.25 -17.43
C ILE A 67 -14.14 10.80 -16.04
N ASN A 68 -15.28 11.47 -15.87
CA ASN A 68 -15.67 11.99 -14.56
C ASN A 68 -15.83 10.90 -13.51
N GLN A 69 -16.46 9.76 -13.87
CA GLN A 69 -16.58 8.63 -12.95
C GLN A 69 -15.21 8.07 -12.54
N VAL A 70 -14.28 7.96 -13.50
CA VAL A 70 -12.91 7.52 -13.22
C VAL A 70 -12.20 8.49 -12.28
N LEU A 71 -12.36 9.81 -12.49
CA LEU A 71 -11.76 10.83 -11.62
C LEU A 71 -12.31 10.78 -10.19
N GLU A 72 -13.63 10.62 -10.03
CA GLU A 72 -14.26 10.46 -8.71
C GLU A 72 -13.77 9.21 -7.98
N LEU A 73 -13.64 8.09 -8.70
CA LEU A 73 -13.12 6.84 -8.15
C LEU A 73 -11.64 6.97 -7.77
N GLN A 74 -10.83 7.65 -8.59
CA GLN A 74 -9.43 7.93 -8.29
C GLN A 74 -9.30 8.75 -7.00
N HIS A 75 -10.05 9.84 -6.87
CA HIS A 75 -10.05 10.65 -5.64
C HIS A 75 -10.47 9.81 -4.42
N THR A 76 -11.54 9.02 -4.53
CA THR A 76 -12.00 8.16 -3.42
C THR A 76 -10.94 7.13 -3.03
N LEU A 77 -10.23 6.57 -4.01
CA LEU A 77 -9.16 5.59 -3.78
C LEU A 77 -7.94 6.24 -3.11
N GLU A 78 -7.56 7.44 -3.53
CA GLU A 78 -6.48 8.22 -2.92
C GLU A 78 -6.80 8.52 -1.44
N ASP A 79 -8.01 9.00 -1.15
CA ASP A 79 -8.45 9.27 0.23
C ASP A 79 -8.42 8.00 1.08
N LEU A 80 -8.89 6.87 0.54
CA LEU A 80 -8.85 5.59 1.24
C LEU A 80 -7.41 5.13 1.49
N SER A 81 -6.52 5.29 0.52
CA SER A 81 -5.09 4.96 0.65
C SER A 81 -4.44 5.76 1.76
N ALA A 82 -4.63 7.08 1.78
CA ALA A 82 -4.11 7.96 2.82
C ALA A 82 -4.61 7.56 4.22
N ARG A 83 -5.89 7.19 4.34
CA ARG A 83 -6.45 6.68 5.59
C ARG A 83 -5.84 5.36 6.02
N VAL A 84 -5.57 4.44 5.10
CA VAL A 84 -4.89 3.17 5.39
C VAL A 84 -3.48 3.41 5.90
N ASP A 85 -2.74 4.33 5.29
CA ASP A 85 -1.39 4.66 5.72
C ASP A 85 -1.36 5.30 7.11
N ALA A 86 -2.31 6.21 7.42
CA ALA A 86 -2.46 6.77 8.76
C ALA A 86 -2.75 5.69 9.83
N VAL A 87 -3.65 4.75 9.53
CA VAL A 87 -3.97 3.63 10.44
C VAL A 87 -2.76 2.71 10.63
N ARG A 88 -1.97 2.47 9.58
CA ARG A 88 -0.74 1.67 9.68
C ARG A 88 0.29 2.35 10.58
N GLU A 89 0.49 3.65 10.43
CA GLU A 89 1.41 4.42 11.26
C GLU A 89 1.01 4.38 12.74
N GLU A 90 -0.27 4.62 13.05
CA GLU A 90 -0.79 4.52 14.41
C GLU A 90 -0.59 3.12 14.99
N ASN A 91 -0.85 2.07 14.20
CA ASN A 91 -0.65 0.70 14.62
C ASN A 91 0.82 0.39 14.95
N LEU A 92 1.76 0.89 14.15
CA LEU A 92 3.20 0.73 14.40
C LEU A 92 3.61 1.43 15.69
N LYS A 93 3.09 2.64 15.94
CA LYS A 93 3.33 3.38 17.19
C LYS A 93 2.80 2.61 18.41
N LEU A 94 1.59 2.08 18.34
CA LEU A 94 1.01 1.28 19.43
C LEU A 94 1.80 -0.01 19.65
N LYS A 95 2.29 -0.66 18.60
CA LYS A 95 3.15 -1.85 18.72
C LYS A 95 4.47 -1.54 19.42
N SER A 96 5.12 -0.43 19.08
CA SER A 96 6.39 -0.06 19.73
C SER A 96 6.18 0.34 21.19
N GLU A 97 5.11 1.07 21.51
CA GLU A 97 4.76 1.39 22.91
C GLU A 97 4.46 0.12 23.72
N ASN A 98 3.65 -0.79 23.17
CA ASN A 98 3.35 -2.06 23.82
C ASN A 98 4.59 -2.94 24.02
N GLN A 99 5.54 -2.90 23.09
CA GLN A 99 6.82 -3.60 23.26
C GLN A 99 7.60 -3.05 24.47
N VAL A 100 7.70 -1.72 24.59
CA VAL A 100 8.38 -1.07 25.71
C VAL A 100 7.67 -1.39 27.03
N LEU A 101 6.34 -1.30 27.07
CA LEU A 101 5.54 -1.66 28.25
C LEU A 101 5.69 -3.14 28.62
N GLY A 102 5.68 -4.03 27.63
CA GLY A 102 5.89 -5.46 27.81
C GLY A 102 7.24 -5.75 28.48
N GLN A 103 8.32 -5.15 27.98
CA GLN A 103 9.64 -5.31 28.57
C GLN A 103 9.70 -4.75 30.00
N TYR A 104 9.04 -3.62 30.27
CA TYR A 104 8.98 -3.05 31.61
C TYR A 104 8.28 -4.01 32.59
N ILE A 105 7.17 -4.62 32.18
CA ILE A 105 6.45 -5.61 32.98
C ILE A 105 7.33 -6.85 33.21
N GLU A 106 7.98 -7.38 32.17
CA GLU A 106 8.91 -8.51 32.29
C GLU A 106 10.02 -8.22 33.29
N ASN A 107 10.65 -7.06 33.20
CA ASN A 107 11.72 -6.65 34.10
C ASN A 107 11.24 -6.59 35.56
N LEU A 108 10.04 -6.07 35.80
CA LEU A 108 9.44 -6.03 37.14
C LEU A 108 9.14 -7.44 37.66
N MET A 109 8.60 -8.32 36.82
CA MET A 109 8.32 -9.71 37.18
C MET A 109 9.61 -10.47 37.50
N SER A 110 10.68 -10.28 36.72
CA SER A 110 11.97 -10.96 36.96
C SER A 110 12.73 -10.40 38.17
N ALA A 111 12.66 -9.09 38.42
CA ALA A 111 13.34 -8.45 39.56
C ALA A 111 12.59 -8.68 40.89
N SER A 112 11.28 -8.88 40.83
CA SER A 112 10.47 -9.16 42.02
C SER A 112 10.59 -10.62 42.43
N SER A 113 11.14 -10.87 43.62
CA SER A 113 11.26 -12.21 44.21
C SER A 113 9.92 -12.93 44.39
N VAL A 114 8.79 -12.21 44.35
CA VAL A 114 7.44 -12.78 44.50
C VAL A 114 6.97 -13.53 43.24
N PHE A 115 7.52 -13.21 42.07
CA PHE A 115 7.13 -13.83 40.80
C PHE A 115 8.12 -14.86 40.28
N GLN A 116 9.16 -15.21 41.06
CA GLN A 116 10.03 -16.32 40.70
C GLN A 116 9.22 -17.61 40.71
N THR A 117 9.13 -18.26 39.56
CA THR A 117 8.66 -19.64 39.46
C THR A 117 9.47 -20.45 40.46
N THR A 118 8.83 -21.10 41.41
CA THR A 118 9.48 -22.15 42.18
C THR A 118 9.83 -23.24 41.16
N ASP A 119 11.03 -23.15 40.58
CA ASP A 119 11.62 -24.22 39.80
C ASP A 119 11.72 -25.43 40.75
N THR A 120 10.68 -26.26 40.77
CA THR A 120 10.74 -27.58 41.38
C THR A 120 11.64 -28.41 40.49
N LYS A 121 12.95 -28.30 40.74
CA LYS A 121 14.06 -29.04 40.17
C LYS A 121 13.62 -30.40 39.61
N THR A 122 13.48 -30.51 38.30
CA THR A 122 13.46 -31.79 37.59
C THR A 122 14.86 -32.39 37.63
N LYS A 123 15.26 -32.93 38.79
CA LYS A 123 16.46 -33.76 38.95
C LYS A 123 15.99 -35.16 39.34
N ARG A 124 15.80 -36.02 38.34
CA ARG A 124 15.96 -37.46 38.52
C ARG A 124 16.92 -37.94 37.43
N LYS A 125 18.15 -38.17 37.86
CA LYS A 125 19.16 -38.98 37.17
C LYS A 125 19.29 -40.26 37.99
#